data_AF-F3GFL1-F1
#
_entry.id   AF-F3GFL1-F1
#
_cell.length_a   1.000
_cell.length_b   1.000
_cell.length_c   1.000
_cell.angle_alpha   90.00
_cell.angle_beta   90.00
_cell.angle_gamma   90.00
#
_symmetry.space_group_name_H-M   'P 1'
#
loop_
_entity.id
_entity.type
_entity.pdbx_description
1 polymer ?
#
loop_
_entity_poly.entity_id
_entity_poly.type
_entity_poly.pdbx_seq_one_letter_code
_entity_poly.pdbx_strand_id
1 'polypeptide(L)'
;MPFTPVDWAILGIVAISALISLKRGFVKEALSLTTWIIAGVVAWMFGAGLSQYLVNYIETPSARVIASCTILFVATLLVGAMVNFLIGELIRVTGLSGTDRFLGMVFGAARGGLLVVVAGG
;
A
#
# COMPACT_ATOMS: atom_id res chain seq x y z
N MET A 1 30.43 -13.38 12.08
CA MET A 1 30.03 -13.49 10.65
C MET A 1 29.95 -12.08 10.13
N PRO A 2 30.70 -11.68 9.08
CA PRO A 2 30.76 -10.27 8.69
C PRO A 2 29.42 -9.87 8.07
N PHE A 3 28.92 -8.70 8.43
CA PHE A 3 27.70 -8.11 7.86
C PHE A 3 27.83 -8.07 6.34
N THR A 4 26.90 -8.72 5.64
CA THR A 4 26.86 -8.76 4.18
C THR A 4 26.26 -7.45 3.65
N PRO A 5 26.52 -7.06 2.39
CA PRO A 5 25.88 -5.90 1.78
C PRO A 5 24.34 -5.96 1.81
N VAL A 6 23.80 -7.17 1.88
CA VAL A 6 22.37 -7.45 2.03
C VAL A 6 21.88 -6.98 3.40
N ASP A 7 22.63 -7.20 4.48
CA ASP A 7 22.29 -6.71 5.82
C ASP A 7 22.18 -5.17 5.87
N TRP A 8 23.05 -4.46 5.14
CA TRP A 8 23.02 -2.99 5.07
C TRP A 8 21.87 -2.46 4.21
N ALA A 9 21.53 -3.17 3.13
CA ALA A 9 20.35 -2.87 2.32
C ALA A 9 19.04 -3.07 3.11
N ILE A 10 18.99 -4.12 3.93
CA ILE A 10 17.87 -4.40 4.83
C ILE A 10 17.74 -3.31 5.89
N LEU A 11 18.84 -2.94 6.56
CA LEU A 11 18.86 -1.83 7.52
C LEU A 11 18.38 -0.53 6.87
N GLY A 12 18.77 -0.30 5.61
CA GLY A 12 18.30 0.81 4.78
C GLY A 12 16.79 0.78 4.53
N ILE A 13 16.21 -0.36 4.13
CA ILE A 13 14.76 -0.49 3.89
C ILE A 13 13.96 -0.32 5.18
N VAL A 14 14.46 -0.85 6.30
CA VAL A 14 13.84 -0.70 7.63
C VAL A 14 13.93 0.75 8.08
N ALA A 15 15.09 1.40 7.95
CA ALA A 15 15.26 2.82 8.27
C ALA A 15 14.40 3.72 7.38
N ILE A 16 14.31 3.43 6.09
CA ILE A 16 13.46 4.16 5.13
C ILE A 16 11.99 3.93 5.46
N SER A 17 11.56 2.71 5.76
CA SER A 17 10.17 2.41 6.14
C SER A 17 9.79 3.07 7.47
N ALA A 18 10.70 3.08 8.45
CA ALA A 18 10.55 3.78 9.72
C ALA A 18 10.51 5.32 9.52
N LEU A 19 11.37 5.86 8.66
CA LEU A 19 11.40 7.30 8.30
C LEU A 19 10.16 7.73 7.50
N ILE A 20 9.64 6.87 6.63
CA ILE A 20 8.38 7.10 5.89
C ILE A 20 7.19 7.07 6.86
N SER A 21 7.17 6.11 7.80
CA SER A 21 6.15 6.00 8.85
C SER A 21 6.15 7.22 9.78
N LEU A 22 7.34 7.76 10.08
CA LEU A 22 7.54 9.02 10.81
C LEU A 22 6.88 10.24 10.13
N LYS A 23 6.85 10.28 8.79
CA LYS A 23 6.28 11.40 8.03
C LYS A 23 4.77 11.30 7.76
N ARG A 24 4.18 10.09 7.75
CA ARG A 24 2.77 9.89 7.33
C ARG A 24 1.76 9.56 8.45
N GLY A 25 2.17 8.98 9.57
CA GLY A 25 1.26 8.58 10.65
C GLY A 25 0.66 7.17 10.47
N PHE A 26 0.40 6.45 11.56
CA PHE A 26 -0.06 5.04 11.56
C PHE A 26 -1.30 4.84 10.69
N VAL A 27 -2.31 5.69 10.88
CA VAL A 27 -3.61 5.51 10.25
C VAL A 27 -3.48 5.65 8.74
N LYS A 28 -2.64 6.59 8.26
CA LYS A 28 -2.40 6.73 6.81
C LYS A 28 -1.70 5.51 6.22
N GLU A 29 -0.79 4.91 6.97
CA GLU A 29 -0.06 3.72 6.55
C GLU A 29 -0.99 2.49 6.51
N ALA A 30 -1.77 2.27 7.57
CA ALA A 30 -2.75 1.19 7.66
C ALA A 30 -3.85 1.31 6.58
N LEU A 31 -4.36 2.51 6.35
CA LEU A 31 -5.34 2.77 5.28
C LEU A 31 -4.73 2.56 3.89
N SER A 32 -3.49 2.96 3.66
CA SER A 32 -2.81 2.72 2.38
C SER A 32 -2.63 1.23 2.10
N LEU A 33 -2.24 0.46 3.12
CA LEU A 33 -2.07 -1.00 3.04
C LEU A 33 -3.41 -1.69 2.76
N THR A 34 -4.44 -1.30 3.50
CA THR A 34 -5.81 -1.81 3.35
C THR A 34 -6.35 -1.48 1.96
N THR A 35 -6.13 -0.25 1.48
CA THR A 35 -6.50 0.19 0.14
C THR A 35 -5.83 -0.67 -0.94
N TRP A 36 -4.55 -1.01 -0.74
CA TRP A 36 -3.82 -1.86 -1.68
C TRP A 36 -4.39 -3.28 -1.75
N ILE A 37 -4.74 -3.87 -0.59
CA ILE A 37 -5.40 -5.18 -0.52
C ILE A 37 -6.78 -5.13 -1.20
N ILE A 38 -7.59 -4.12 -0.87
CA ILE A 38 -8.92 -3.93 -1.47
C ILE A 38 -8.79 -3.75 -2.99
N ALA A 39 -7.85 -2.94 -3.47
CA ALA A 39 -7.61 -2.74 -4.89
C ALA A 39 -7.24 -4.06 -5.60
N GLY A 40 -6.41 -4.89 -4.97
CA GLY A 40 -6.10 -6.24 -5.47
C GLY A 40 -7.32 -7.15 -5.55
N VAL A 41 -8.14 -7.19 -4.50
CA VAL A 41 -9.38 -7.99 -4.46
C VAL A 41 -10.38 -7.50 -5.51
N VAL A 42 -10.55 -6.19 -5.64
CA VAL A 42 -11.45 -5.59 -6.63
C VAL A 42 -10.97 -5.89 -8.05
N ALA A 43 -9.67 -5.72 -8.33
CA ALA A 43 -9.10 -6.07 -9.62
C ALA A 43 -9.29 -7.56 -9.95
N TRP A 44 -9.14 -8.44 -8.97
CA TRP A 44 -9.30 -9.88 -9.18
C TRP A 44 -10.77 -10.29 -9.39
N MET A 45 -11.70 -9.81 -8.57
CA MET A 45 -13.13 -10.15 -8.69
C MET A 45 -13.79 -9.48 -9.90
N PHE A 46 -13.50 -8.21 -10.14
CA PHE A 46 -14.21 -7.39 -11.14
C PHE A 46 -13.44 -7.23 -12.46
N GLY A 47 -12.16 -7.60 -12.52
CA GLY A 47 -11.35 -7.55 -13.74
C GLY A 47 -11.97 -8.31 -14.91
N ALA A 48 -12.40 -9.55 -14.67
CA ALA A 48 -13.07 -10.34 -15.70
C ALA A 48 -14.36 -9.68 -16.22
N GLY A 49 -15.15 -9.07 -15.33
CA GLY A 49 -16.38 -8.35 -15.69
C GLY A 49 -16.11 -7.10 -16.52
N LEU A 50 -15.15 -6.27 -16.11
CA LEU A 50 -14.78 -5.06 -16.85
C LEU A 50 -14.12 -5.39 -18.20
N SER A 51 -13.41 -6.52 -18.30
CA SER A 51 -12.82 -6.98 -19.57
C SER A 51 -13.85 -7.17 -20.68
N GLN A 52 -15.11 -7.49 -20.37
CA GLN A 52 -16.17 -7.66 -21.36
C GLN A 52 -16.55 -6.34 -22.04
N TYR A 53 -16.43 -5.21 -21.33
CA TYR A 53 -16.72 -3.89 -21.88
C TYR A 53 -15.59 -3.36 -22.77
N LEU A 54 -14.36 -3.87 -22.59
CA LEU A 54 -13.20 -3.50 -23.39
C LEU A 54 -13.08 -4.32 -24.68
N VAL A 55 -14.03 -5.22 -24.99
CA VAL A 55 -13.99 -6.09 -26.18
C VAL A 55 -13.88 -5.28 -27.46
N ASN A 56 -14.55 -4.12 -27.55
CA ASN A 56 -14.53 -3.25 -28.72
C ASN A 56 -13.27 -2.38 -28.83
N TYR A 57 -12.41 -2.36 -27.81
CA TYR A 57 -11.20 -1.54 -27.76
C TYR A 57 -9.92 -2.37 -27.82
N ILE A 58 -9.94 -3.61 -27.32
CA ILE A 58 -8.79 -4.50 -27.25
C ILE A 58 -9.19 -5.88 -27.78
N GLU A 59 -8.64 -6.24 -28.94
CA GLU A 59 -8.88 -7.53 -29.61
C GLU A 59 -8.20 -8.69 -28.86
N THR A 60 -7.00 -8.46 -28.31
CA THR A 60 -6.23 -9.49 -27.62
C THR A 60 -6.83 -9.82 -26.24
N PRO A 61 -7.32 -11.05 -26.00
CA PRO A 61 -8.03 -11.40 -24.77
C PRO A 61 -7.18 -11.25 -23.50
N SER A 62 -5.91 -11.64 -23.56
CA SER A 62 -4.98 -11.54 -22.43
C SER A 62 -4.67 -10.08 -22.07
N ALA A 63 -4.39 -9.24 -23.07
CA ALA A 63 -4.15 -7.81 -22.86
C ALA A 63 -5.37 -7.09 -22.30
N ARG A 64 -6.58 -7.51 -22.70
CA ARG A 64 -7.84 -6.95 -22.22
C ARG A 64 -8.08 -7.20 -20.74
N VAL A 65 -7.85 -8.43 -20.28
CA VAL A 65 -7.97 -8.79 -18.86
C VAL A 65 -6.95 -8.01 -18.04
N ILE A 66 -5.69 -7.95 -18.48
CA ILE A 66 -4.65 -7.18 -17.80
C ILE A 66 -5.04 -5.70 -17.70
N ALA A 67 -5.45 -5.07 -18.82
CA ALA A 67 -5.87 -3.68 -18.84
C ALA A 67 -7.05 -3.41 -17.90
N SER A 68 -8.06 -4.28 -17.91
CA SER A 68 -9.23 -4.14 -17.03
C SER A 68 -8.88 -4.27 -15.55
N CYS A 69 -8.02 -5.23 -15.18
CA CYS A 69 -7.50 -5.36 -13.83
C CYS A 69 -6.71 -4.12 -13.43
N THR A 70 -5.83 -3.61 -14.30
CA THR A 70 -5.03 -2.40 -14.04
C THR A 70 -5.92 -1.18 -13.84
N ILE A 71 -6.94 -0.98 -14.69
CA ILE A 71 -7.89 0.13 -14.56
C ILE A 71 -8.61 0.07 -13.21
N LEU A 72 -9.16 -1.10 -12.84
CA LEU A 72 -9.85 -1.27 -11.56
C LEU A 72 -8.93 -1.08 -10.37
N PHE A 73 -7.71 -1.60 -10.46
CA PHE A 73 -6.71 -1.43 -9.42
C PHE A 73 -6.40 0.05 -9.20
N VAL A 74 -6.08 0.80 -10.26
CA VAL A 74 -5.77 2.23 -10.19
C VAL A 74 -6.98 3.05 -9.75
N ALA A 75 -8.18 2.75 -10.25
CA ALA A 75 -9.41 3.41 -9.84
C ALA A 75 -9.67 3.22 -8.34
N THR A 76 -9.48 1.99 -7.83
CA THR A 76 -9.67 1.69 -6.40
C THR A 76 -8.61 2.37 -5.54
N LEU A 77 -7.35 2.42 -6.00
CA LEU A 77 -6.29 3.17 -5.31
C LEU A 77 -6.61 4.67 -5.24
N LEU A 78 -7.13 5.26 -6.31
CA LEU A 78 -7.56 6.66 -6.35
C LEU A 78 -8.66 6.93 -5.32
N VAL A 79 -9.70 6.10 -5.30
CA VAL A 79 -10.80 6.22 -4.32
C VAL A 79 -10.26 6.06 -2.89
N GLY A 80 -9.45 5.05 -2.63
CA GLY A 80 -8.87 4.85 -1.29
C GLY A 80 -7.91 5.98 -0.90
N ALA A 81 -7.19 6.59 -1.84
CA ALA A 81 -6.36 7.77 -1.58
C ALA A 81 -7.21 8.99 -1.17
N MET A 82 -8.37 9.20 -1.80
CA MET A 82 -9.32 10.24 -1.39
C MET A 82 -9.84 10.01 0.03
N VAL A 83 -10.22 8.77 0.35
CA VAL A 83 -10.65 8.40 1.72
C VAL A 83 -9.52 8.63 2.72
N ASN A 84 -8.29 8.23 2.37
CA ASN A 84 -7.12 8.40 3.22
C ASN A 84 -6.80 9.89 3.48
N PHE A 85 -7.00 10.74 2.47
CA PHE A 85 -6.89 12.19 2.63
C PHE A 85 -7.94 12.72 3.61
N LEU A 86 -9.19 12.30 3.47
CA LEU A 86 -10.29 12.74 4.31
C LEU A 86 -10.10 12.33 5.79
N ILE A 87 -9.71 11.08 6.04
CA ILE A 87 -9.41 10.60 7.40
C ILE A 87 -8.17 11.30 7.96
N GLY A 88 -7.15 11.52 7.12
CA GLY A 88 -5.96 12.27 7.50
C GLY A 88 -6.29 13.67 8.00
N GLU A 89 -7.24 14.35 7.36
CA GLU A 89 -7.67 15.66 7.81
C GLU A 89 -8.53 15.58 9.07
N LEU A 90 -9.42 14.58 9.18
CA LEU A 90 -10.21 14.34 10.40
C LEU A 90 -9.34 14.16 11.65
N ILE A 91 -8.25 13.40 11.56
CA ILE A 91 -7.26 13.20 12.65
C ILE A 91 -6.56 14.50 13.02
N ARG A 92 -6.31 15.35 12.01
CA ARG A 92 -5.69 16.66 12.23
C ARG A 92 -6.64 17.58 12.99
N VAL A 93 -7.94 17.56 12.68
CA VAL A 93 -8.94 18.38 13.38
C VAL A 93 -9.20 17.89 14.81
N THR A 94 -9.14 16.57 15.06
CA THR A 94 -9.36 16.01 16.41
C THR A 94 -8.16 16.16 17.36
N GLY A 95 -7.01 16.63 16.87
CA GLY A 95 -5.79 16.82 17.69
C GLY A 95 -5.06 15.52 18.05
N LEU A 96 -5.53 14.36 17.56
CA LEU A 96 -4.94 13.03 17.81
C LEU A 96 -3.67 12.76 16.98
N SER A 97 -3.19 13.74 16.22
CA SER A 97 -2.02 13.62 15.33
C SER A 97 -0.74 13.18 16.07
N GLY A 98 -0.58 13.50 17.35
CA GLY A 98 0.56 13.06 18.15
C GLY A 98 0.58 11.55 18.41
N THR A 99 -0.55 11.00 18.87
CA THR A 99 -0.72 9.56 19.14
C THR A 99 -0.65 8.74 17.86
N ASP A 100 -1.25 9.23 16.76
CA ASP A 100 -1.18 8.60 15.44
C ASP A 100 0.27 8.47 14.91
N ARG A 101 1.11 9.50 15.12
CA ARG A 101 2.54 9.45 14.75
C ARG A 101 3.34 8.46 15.60
N PHE A 102 3.07 8.39 16.90
CA PHE A 102 3.76 7.47 17.80
C PHE A 102 3.44 6.00 17.47
N LEU A 103 2.16 5.67 17.29
CA LEU A 103 1.73 4.35 16.84
C LEU A 103 2.32 4.01 15.45
N GLY A 104 2.51 5.03 14.60
CA GLY A 104 3.07 4.85 13.27
C GLY A 104 4.52 4.42 13.31
N MET A 105 5.30 4.98 14.23
CA MET A 105 6.68 4.55 14.49
C MET A 105 6.75 3.09 14.91
N VAL A 106 5.93 2.68 15.89
CA VAL A 106 5.92 1.30 16.40
C VAL A 106 5.52 0.30 15.31
N PHE A 107 4.49 0.64 14.53
CA PHE A 107 4.01 -0.23 13.45
C PHE A 107 5.00 -0.30 12.27
N GLY A 108 5.60 0.83 11.88
CA GLY A 108 6.62 0.88 10.85
C GLY A 108 7.86 0.04 11.22
N ALA A 109 8.28 0.10 12.49
CA ALA A 109 9.36 -0.73 13.01
C ALA A 109 8.99 -2.23 13.00
N ALA A 110 7.78 -2.59 13.42
CA ALA A 110 7.30 -3.97 13.42
C ALA A 110 7.21 -4.54 11.99
N ARG A 111 6.68 -3.77 11.03
CA ARG A 111 6.58 -4.19 9.62
C ARG A 111 7.95 -4.31 8.96
N GLY A 112 8.86 -3.38 9.25
CA GLY A 112 10.26 -3.47 8.83
C GLY A 112 10.92 -4.75 9.36
N GLY A 113 10.73 -5.06 10.64
CA GLY A 113 11.22 -6.29 11.26
C GLY A 113 10.64 -7.57 10.65
N LEU A 114 9.33 -7.60 10.36
CA LEU A 114 8.67 -8.72 9.69
C LEU A 114 9.23 -8.99 8.30
N LEU A 115 9.52 -7.94 7.52
CA LEU A 115 10.17 -8.09 6.21
C LEU A 115 11.60 -8.62 6.33
N VAL A 116 12.35 -8.24 7.36
CA VAL A 116 13.68 -8.80 7.64
C VAL A 116 13.60 -10.31 7.89
N VAL A 117 12.63 -10.76 8.68
CA VAL A 117 12.45 -12.18 9.00
C VAL A 117 12.01 -12.99 7.79
N VAL A 118 11.12 -12.45 6.94
CA VAL A 118 10.65 -13.15 5.73
C VAL A 118 11.71 -13.16 4.63
N ALA A 119 12.55 -12.14 4.51
CA ALA A 119 13.59 -12.06 3.48
C ALA A 119 14.91 -12.74 3.87
N GLY A 120 15.19 -12.88 5.17
CA GLY A 120 16.36 -13.58 5.69
C GLY A 120 16.13 -15.05 6.06
N GLY A 121 14.89 -15.54 5.92
CA GLY A 121 14.50 -16.94 6.15
C GLY A 121 14.54 -17.78 4.89
#